data_AF-A0A4U1AJL3-F1
#
_entry.id   AF-A0A4U1AJL3-F1
#
_cell.length_a   1.000
_cell.length_b   1.000
_cell.length_c   1.000
_cell.angle_alpha   90.00
_cell.angle_beta   90.00
_cell.angle_gamma   90.00
#
_symmetry.space_group_name_H-M   'P 1'
#
loop_
_entity.id
_entity.type
_entity.pdbx_description
1 polymer ?
#
loop_
_entity_poly.entity_id
_entity_poly.type
_entity_poly.pdbx_seq_one_letter_code
_entity_poly.pdbx_strand_id
1 'polypeptide(L)'
;MVVRILIAGFASFVAGFSYLTGLAKMMTGLLLGFSAFCSFFFGVLFVLPIDADRAFFPVYIKVPAWPYFLIGVILVAMTMALFLVKTKPVQEEQVAAVHFKYLLGGTGGYLASLFLSSVFWFPSDARRLSADPTSLTRDVLIGTCLFLVGVSVSCYLFYRASRGTSERHPDLMRRFVLGFFTFFQFDKMPILVAYLLIYSPETEISFSNIAALALASSIPVAIFLLKTTLDTKES
;
A
#
# COMPACT_ATOMS: atom_id res chain seq x y z
N MET A 1 3.33 0.42 -23.71
CA MET A 1 2.98 1.30 -22.58
C MET A 1 1.47 1.49 -22.45
N VAL A 2 0.78 1.95 -23.50
CA VAL A 2 -0.70 2.16 -23.51
C VAL A 2 -1.51 0.94 -23.06
N VAL A 3 -1.21 -0.26 -23.59
CA VAL A 3 -1.90 -1.51 -23.21
C VAL A 3 -1.77 -1.83 -21.72
N ARG A 4 -0.60 -1.55 -21.10
CA ARG A 4 -0.38 -1.79 -19.67
C ARG A 4 -1.21 -0.83 -18.80
N ILE A 5 -1.33 0.43 -19.23
CA ILE A 5 -2.17 1.44 -18.56
C ILE A 5 -3.64 1.03 -18.63
N LEU A 6 -4.11 0.58 -19.80
CA LEU A 6 -5.50 0.11 -19.98
C LEU A 6 -5.79 -1.11 -19.10
N ILE A 7 -4.89 -2.09 -19.06
CA ILE A 7 -5.03 -3.27 -18.20
C ILE A 7 -5.06 -2.86 -16.71
N ALA A 8 -4.16 -1.98 -16.29
CA ALA A 8 -4.12 -1.50 -14.91
C ALA A 8 -5.40 -0.74 -14.53
N GLY A 9 -5.90 0.12 -15.43
CA GLY A 9 -7.16 0.83 -15.24
C GLY A 9 -8.36 -0.11 -15.16
N PHE A 10 -8.42 -1.11 -16.06
CA PHE A 10 -9.47 -2.12 -16.04
C PHE A 10 -9.44 -2.97 -14.76
N ALA A 11 -8.25 -3.42 -14.33
CA ALA A 11 -8.11 -4.20 -13.10
C ALA A 11 -8.53 -3.39 -11.86
N SER A 12 -8.14 -2.11 -11.78
CA SER A 12 -8.61 -1.19 -10.73
C SER A 12 -10.11 -1.00 -10.73
N PHE A 13 -10.71 -0.85 -11.92
CA PHE A 13 -12.15 -0.71 -12.06
C PHE A 13 -12.91 -1.95 -11.61
N VAL A 14 -12.50 -3.13 -12.07
CA VAL A 14 -13.10 -4.43 -11.70
C VAL A 14 -12.97 -4.68 -10.19
N ALA A 15 -11.80 -4.40 -9.62
CA ALA A 15 -11.56 -4.56 -8.19
C ALA A 15 -12.40 -3.56 -7.36
N GLY A 16 -12.50 -2.30 -7.78
CA GLY A 16 -13.37 -1.31 -7.16
C GLY A 16 -14.85 -1.68 -7.23
N PHE A 17 -15.29 -2.18 -8.38
CA PHE A 17 -16.67 -2.65 -8.58
C PHE A 17 -17.00 -3.89 -7.74
N SER A 18 -16.01 -4.76 -7.49
CA SER A 18 -16.16 -5.91 -6.59
C SER A 18 -16.47 -5.48 -5.15
N TYR A 19 -15.90 -4.37 -4.68
CA TYR A 19 -16.28 -3.80 -3.38
C TYR A 19 -17.71 -3.23 -3.39
N LEU A 20 -18.12 -2.58 -4.47
CA LEU A 20 -19.47 -2.00 -4.59
C LEU A 20 -20.57 -3.07 -4.63
N THR A 21 -20.28 -4.22 -5.23
CA THR A 21 -21.20 -5.36 -5.37
C THR A 21 -21.25 -6.28 -4.13
N GLY A 22 -20.47 -5.99 -3.08
CA GLY A 22 -20.52 -6.75 -1.82
C GLY A 22 -19.50 -7.88 -1.70
N LEU A 23 -18.58 -8.04 -2.67
CA LEU A 23 -17.50 -9.03 -2.61
C LEU A 23 -16.28 -8.54 -1.78
N ALA A 24 -16.53 -7.73 -0.75
CA ALA A 24 -15.49 -7.02 0.01
C ALA A 24 -14.47 -7.99 0.65
N LYS A 25 -14.94 -9.09 1.24
CA LYS A 25 -14.09 -10.11 1.89
C LYS A 25 -13.14 -10.78 0.89
N MET A 26 -13.67 -11.17 -0.27
CA MET A 26 -12.86 -11.77 -1.34
C MET A 26 -11.83 -10.77 -1.87
N MET A 27 -12.26 -9.54 -2.18
CA MET A 27 -11.38 -8.52 -2.75
C MET A 27 -10.29 -8.10 -1.76
N THR A 28 -10.61 -7.90 -0.49
CA THR A 28 -9.60 -7.63 0.55
C THR A 28 -8.63 -8.79 0.68
N GLY A 29 -9.11 -10.04 0.70
CA GLY A 29 -8.22 -11.21 0.73
C GLY A 29 -7.25 -11.25 -0.46
N LEU A 30 -7.72 -10.93 -1.66
CA LEU A 30 -6.88 -10.86 -2.85
C LEU A 30 -5.82 -9.75 -2.77
N LEU A 31 -6.18 -8.55 -2.29
CA LEU A 31 -5.23 -7.44 -2.14
C LEU A 31 -4.15 -7.72 -1.10
N LEU A 32 -4.55 -8.27 0.05
CA LEU A 32 -3.61 -8.65 1.12
C LEU A 32 -2.71 -9.80 0.66
N GLY A 33 -3.29 -10.82 0.03
CA GLY A 33 -2.56 -11.96 -0.52
C GLY A 33 -1.56 -11.54 -1.60
N PHE A 34 -1.94 -10.61 -2.49
CA PHE A 34 -1.03 -10.05 -3.49
C PHE A 34 0.14 -9.29 -2.83
N SER A 35 -0.14 -8.47 -1.81
CA SER A 35 0.90 -7.75 -1.07
C SER A 35 1.86 -8.70 -0.35
N ALA A 36 1.33 -9.77 0.25
CA ALA A 36 2.13 -10.83 0.84
C ALA A 36 3.02 -11.52 -0.20
N PHE A 37 2.44 -11.90 -1.35
CA PHE A 37 3.16 -12.51 -2.46
C PHE A 37 4.31 -11.62 -2.95
N CYS A 38 4.07 -10.32 -3.19
CA CYS A 38 5.12 -9.37 -3.59
C CYS A 38 6.22 -9.26 -2.53
N SER A 39 5.86 -9.29 -1.25
CA SER A 39 6.84 -9.27 -0.16
C SER A 39 7.73 -10.51 -0.16
N PHE A 40 7.14 -11.70 -0.32
CA PHE A 40 7.91 -12.94 -0.48
C PHE A 40 8.79 -12.91 -1.73
N PHE A 41 8.26 -12.44 -2.87
CA PHE A 41 9.01 -12.33 -4.11
C PHE A 41 10.25 -11.42 -3.94
N PHE A 42 10.11 -10.25 -3.32
CA PHE A 42 11.25 -9.40 -3.00
C PHE A 42 12.25 -10.08 -2.06
N GLY A 43 11.78 -10.80 -1.04
CA GLY A 43 12.65 -11.58 -0.16
C GLY A 43 13.48 -12.63 -0.93
N VAL A 44 12.86 -13.35 -1.86
CA VAL A 44 13.54 -14.35 -2.71
C VAL A 44 14.65 -13.70 -3.56
N LEU A 45 14.41 -12.51 -4.11
CA LEU A 45 15.42 -11.81 -4.91
C LEU A 45 16.74 -11.59 -4.16
N PHE A 46 16.66 -11.33 -2.85
CA PHE A 46 17.82 -11.10 -1.97
C PHE A 46 18.44 -12.39 -1.37
N VAL A 47 17.77 -13.54 -1.51
CA VAL A 47 18.35 -14.86 -1.17
C VAL A 47 19.28 -15.36 -2.29
N LEU A 48 18.90 -15.08 -3.53
CA LEU A 48 19.66 -15.48 -4.71
C LEU A 48 21.02 -14.75 -4.80
N PRO A 49 22.07 -15.36 -5.38
CA PRO A 49 23.43 -14.79 -5.44
C PRO A 49 23.50 -13.52 -6.29
N ILE A 50 24.24 -12.49 -5.85
CA ILE A 50 24.44 -11.25 -6.61
C ILE A 50 24.89 -11.59 -8.02
N ASP A 51 24.12 -11.16 -9.00
CA ASP A 51 24.38 -11.39 -10.41
C ASP A 51 23.80 -10.23 -11.22
N ALA A 52 24.69 -9.46 -11.83
CA ALA A 52 24.35 -8.29 -12.63
C ALA A 52 23.72 -8.68 -13.98
N ASP A 53 23.92 -9.92 -14.44
CA ASP A 53 23.42 -10.43 -15.72
C ASP A 53 22.01 -11.05 -15.61
N ARG A 54 21.34 -10.93 -14.44
CA ARG A 54 19.97 -11.39 -14.28
C ARG A 54 19.02 -10.66 -15.23
N ALA A 55 18.44 -11.41 -16.15
CA ALA A 55 17.51 -10.91 -17.16
C ALA A 55 16.24 -10.21 -16.62
N PHE A 56 15.82 -10.50 -15.38
CA PHE A 56 14.56 -10.01 -14.82
C PHE A 56 14.71 -8.89 -13.79
N PHE A 57 15.62 -9.04 -12.83
CA PHE A 57 15.82 -8.06 -11.76
C PHE A 57 17.27 -8.15 -11.25
N PRO A 58 18.17 -7.25 -11.68
CA PRO A 58 19.54 -7.23 -11.20
C PRO A 58 19.56 -6.84 -9.72
N VAL A 59 20.29 -7.62 -8.93
CA VAL A 59 20.50 -7.34 -7.50
C VAL A 59 21.97 -6.99 -7.34
N TYR A 60 22.25 -5.73 -7.06
CA TYR A 60 23.61 -5.18 -7.03
C TYR A 60 24.30 -5.34 -5.68
N ILE A 61 23.53 -5.62 -4.61
CA ILE A 61 24.04 -5.68 -3.22
C ILE A 61 23.43 -6.85 -2.45
N LYS A 62 24.22 -7.42 -1.52
CA LYS A 62 23.74 -8.45 -0.58
C LYS A 62 23.07 -7.77 0.60
N VAL A 63 21.77 -8.01 0.77
CA VAL A 63 20.97 -7.42 1.85
C VAL A 63 20.21 -8.54 2.56
N PRO A 64 20.00 -8.45 3.88
CA PRO A 64 19.14 -9.41 4.58
C PRO A 64 17.74 -9.48 3.96
N ALA A 65 17.34 -10.68 3.53
CA ALA A 65 16.02 -10.94 2.97
C ALA A 65 14.89 -11.01 4.02
N TRP A 66 15.24 -11.25 5.29
CA TRP A 66 14.28 -11.53 6.36
C TRP A 66 13.23 -10.43 6.60
N PRO A 67 13.49 -9.11 6.43
CA PRO A 67 12.47 -8.08 6.65
C PRO A 67 11.29 -8.24 5.68
N TYR A 68 11.57 -8.61 4.43
CA TYR A 68 10.56 -8.87 3.42
C TYR A 68 9.74 -10.12 3.77
N PHE A 69 10.40 -11.22 4.15
CA PHE A 69 9.66 -12.41 4.58
C PHE A 69 8.79 -12.14 5.82
N LEU A 70 9.27 -11.36 6.78
CA LEU A 70 8.49 -11.00 7.96
C LEU A 70 7.23 -10.21 7.59
N ILE A 71 7.33 -9.22 6.71
CA ILE A 71 6.17 -8.46 6.20
C ILE A 71 5.19 -9.42 5.50
N GLY A 72 5.70 -10.31 4.65
CA GLY A 72 4.90 -11.35 3.99
C GLY A 72 4.13 -12.22 4.98
N VAL A 73 4.79 -12.73 6.03
CA VAL A 73 4.17 -13.55 7.08
C VAL A 73 3.09 -12.77 7.83
N ILE A 74 3.33 -11.51 8.18
CA ILE A 74 2.34 -10.65 8.83
C ILE A 74 1.10 -10.49 7.94
N LEU A 75 1.28 -10.21 6.65
CA LEU A 75 0.18 -10.04 5.70
C LEU A 75 -0.60 -11.34 5.47
N VAL A 76 0.06 -12.50 5.44
CA VAL A 76 -0.60 -13.81 5.40
C VAL A 76 -1.43 -14.03 6.67
N ALA A 77 -0.88 -13.74 7.85
CA ALA A 77 -1.60 -13.87 9.11
C ALA A 77 -2.85 -12.98 9.14
N MET A 78 -2.75 -11.74 8.65
CA MET A 78 -3.90 -10.84 8.52
C MET A 78 -4.93 -11.36 7.50
N THR A 79 -4.47 -11.94 6.39
CA THR A 79 -5.35 -12.56 5.39
C THR A 79 -6.10 -13.76 6.00
N MET A 80 -5.43 -14.61 6.77
CA MET A 80 -6.09 -15.70 7.50
C MET A 80 -7.10 -15.16 8.52
N ALA A 81 -6.73 -14.12 9.27
CA ALA A 81 -7.62 -13.48 10.23
C ALA A 81 -8.91 -12.95 9.58
N LEU A 82 -8.84 -12.43 8.35
CA LEU A 82 -10.01 -11.97 7.58
C LEU A 82 -11.08 -13.06 7.43
N PHE A 83 -10.67 -14.32 7.26
CA PHE A 83 -11.59 -15.45 7.04
C PHE A 83 -11.96 -16.19 8.33
N LEU A 84 -11.08 -16.18 9.33
CA LEU A 84 -11.25 -16.95 10.56
C LEU A 84 -11.91 -16.15 11.70
N VAL A 85 -11.74 -14.83 11.73
CA VAL A 85 -12.25 -13.98 12.82
C VAL A 85 -13.65 -13.49 12.47
N LYS A 86 -14.62 -13.76 13.37
CA LYS A 86 -15.94 -13.13 13.34
C LYS A 86 -15.93 -11.91 14.25
N THR A 87 -16.19 -10.75 13.67
CA THR A 87 -16.29 -9.46 14.38
C THR A 87 -17.74 -9.08 14.57
N LYS A 88 -18.02 -8.32 15.64
CA LYS A 88 -19.33 -7.69 15.81
C LYS A 88 -19.39 -6.46 14.89
N PRO A 89 -20.50 -6.24 14.15
CA PRO A 89 -20.62 -5.06 13.32
C PRO A 89 -20.52 -3.79 14.18
N VAL A 90 -19.72 -2.83 13.72
CA VAL A 90 -19.51 -1.55 14.40
C VAL A 90 -20.79 -0.71 14.39
N GLN A 91 -20.98 0.06 15.47
CA GLN A 91 -22.09 0.99 15.65
C GLN A 91 -22.17 1.96 14.45
N GLU A 92 -23.31 1.94 13.79
CA GLU A 92 -23.59 2.66 12.56
C GLU A 92 -23.83 4.14 12.85
N GLU A 93 -23.18 5.02 12.07
CA GLU A 93 -23.39 6.47 12.12
C GLU A 93 -24.15 6.87 10.85
N GLN A 94 -25.16 7.74 10.96
CA GLN A 94 -25.88 8.23 9.78
C GLN A 94 -24.93 9.06 8.91
N VAL A 95 -24.93 8.84 7.58
CA VAL A 95 -24.06 9.60 6.66
C VAL A 95 -24.27 11.11 6.84
N ALA A 96 -23.23 11.77 7.31
CA ALA A 96 -23.12 13.22 7.42
C ALA A 96 -21.90 13.76 6.64
N ALA A 97 -21.86 15.10 6.48
CA ALA A 97 -20.76 15.82 5.82
C ALA A 97 -19.36 15.52 6.41
N VAL A 98 -19.29 15.10 7.68
CA VAL A 98 -18.05 14.74 8.35
C VAL A 98 -17.33 13.56 7.67
N HIS A 99 -18.07 12.56 7.16
CA HIS A 99 -17.45 11.41 6.49
C HIS A 99 -16.81 11.79 5.16
N PHE A 100 -17.41 12.73 4.43
CA PHE A 100 -16.82 13.28 3.21
C PHE A 100 -15.59 14.13 3.51
N LYS A 101 -15.59 14.90 4.61
CA LYS A 101 -14.38 15.60 5.08
C LYS A 101 -13.25 14.62 5.41
N TYR A 102 -13.57 13.50 6.05
CA TYR A 102 -12.57 12.44 6.32
C TYR A 102 -12.07 11.77 5.03
N LEU A 103 -12.94 11.52 4.05
CA LEU A 103 -12.55 10.96 2.75
C LEU A 103 -11.60 11.90 2.01
N LEU A 104 -11.94 13.19 1.93
CA LEU A 104 -11.10 14.21 1.31
C LEU A 104 -9.78 14.39 2.06
N GLY A 105 -9.82 14.42 3.39
CA GLY A 105 -8.63 14.48 4.23
C GLY A 105 -7.73 13.26 4.07
N GLY A 106 -8.31 12.05 3.99
CA GLY A 106 -7.57 10.82 3.72
C GLY A 106 -6.93 10.82 2.34
N THR A 107 -7.67 11.26 1.32
CA THR A 107 -7.16 11.37 -0.06
C THR A 107 -6.04 12.40 -0.16
N GLY A 108 -6.27 13.61 0.36
CA GLY A 108 -5.29 14.69 0.36
C GLY A 108 -4.05 14.33 1.17
N GLY A 109 -4.22 13.72 2.35
CA GLY A 109 -3.12 13.23 3.17
C GLY A 109 -2.29 12.16 2.47
N TYR A 110 -2.94 11.23 1.77
CA TYR A 110 -2.27 10.17 1.06
C TYR A 110 -1.43 10.73 -0.09
N LEU A 111 -2.06 11.56 -0.95
CA LEU A 111 -1.38 12.21 -2.07
C LEU A 111 -0.25 13.13 -1.59
N ALA A 112 -0.48 13.95 -0.57
CA ALA A 112 0.56 14.79 0.01
C ALA A 112 1.72 13.96 0.53
N SER A 113 1.47 12.84 1.21
CA SER A 113 2.53 11.95 1.69
C SER A 113 3.34 11.35 0.54
N LEU A 114 2.70 10.99 -0.57
CA LEU A 114 3.39 10.47 -1.76
C LEU A 114 4.27 11.55 -2.40
N PHE A 115 3.70 12.70 -2.71
CA PHE A 115 4.41 13.77 -3.42
C PHE A 115 5.50 14.42 -2.57
N LEU A 116 5.23 14.69 -1.29
CA LEU A 116 6.26 15.24 -0.39
C LEU A 116 7.41 14.26 -0.20
N SER A 117 7.12 12.97 -0.05
CA SER A 117 8.17 11.94 0.09
C SER A 117 8.97 11.74 -1.19
N SER A 118 8.36 11.92 -2.37
CA SER A 118 9.07 11.81 -3.65
C SER A 118 10.21 12.81 -3.83
N VAL A 119 10.12 13.99 -3.20
CA VAL A 119 11.20 15.00 -3.20
C VAL A 119 12.47 14.44 -2.54
N PHE A 120 12.30 13.55 -1.56
CA PHE A 120 13.39 12.92 -0.83
C PHE A 120 13.84 11.60 -1.45
N TRP A 121 12.91 10.82 -2.04
CA TRP A 121 13.25 9.55 -2.70
C TRP A 121 14.01 9.73 -4.01
N PHE A 122 13.73 10.82 -4.73
CA PHE A 122 14.33 11.08 -6.04
C PHE A 122 15.10 12.41 -6.02
N PRO A 123 16.26 12.46 -5.35
CA PRO A 123 17.14 13.63 -5.41
C PRO A 123 17.59 13.85 -6.86
N SER A 124 17.80 15.12 -7.25
CA SER A 124 18.27 15.50 -8.59
C SER A 124 19.64 14.91 -8.92
N ASP A 125 19.95 14.75 -10.20
CA ASP A 125 21.23 14.18 -10.65
C ASP A 125 22.44 14.95 -10.11
N ALA A 126 22.36 16.27 -10.05
CA ALA A 126 23.39 17.11 -9.44
C ALA A 126 23.63 16.76 -7.96
N ARG A 127 22.56 16.47 -7.20
CA ARG A 127 22.66 16.06 -5.79
C ARG A 127 23.15 14.62 -5.67
N ARG A 128 22.75 13.72 -6.58
CA ARG A 128 23.25 12.33 -6.60
C ARG A 128 24.75 12.26 -6.87
N LEU A 129 25.29 13.13 -7.73
CA LEU A 129 26.71 13.16 -8.10
C LEU A 129 27.60 13.87 -7.08
N SER A 130 27.04 14.78 -6.27
CA SER A 130 27.81 15.61 -5.34
C SER A 130 27.65 15.23 -3.86
N ALA A 131 26.59 14.52 -3.49
CA ALA A 131 26.31 14.17 -2.10
C ALA A 131 27.01 12.87 -1.68
N ASP A 132 27.49 12.85 -0.45
CA ASP A 132 27.99 11.65 0.20
C ASP A 132 26.86 10.59 0.35
N PRO A 133 27.15 9.28 0.15
CA PRO A 133 26.15 8.20 0.26
C PRO A 133 25.35 8.19 1.57
N THR A 134 25.94 8.65 2.69
CA THR A 134 25.24 8.70 3.97
C THR A 134 24.15 9.78 4.00
N SER A 135 24.41 10.91 3.34
CA SER A 135 23.45 12.01 3.21
C SER A 135 22.25 11.61 2.35
N LEU A 136 22.50 10.95 1.21
CA LEU A 136 21.46 10.41 0.34
C LEU A 136 20.60 9.37 1.07
N THR A 137 21.23 8.46 1.80
CA THR A 137 20.53 7.45 2.62
C THR A 137 19.60 8.10 3.65
N ARG A 138 20.06 9.16 4.31
CA ARG A 138 19.28 9.90 5.30
C ARG A 138 18.06 10.59 4.67
N ASP A 139 18.24 11.24 3.52
CA ASP A 139 17.14 11.88 2.80
C ASP A 139 16.06 10.87 2.43
N VAL A 140 16.45 9.75 1.80
CA VAL A 140 15.53 8.68 1.40
C VAL A 140 14.81 8.07 2.60
N LEU A 141 15.48 7.93 3.74
CA LEU A 141 14.89 7.47 4.98
C LEU A 141 13.83 8.45 5.50
N ILE A 142 14.13 9.76 5.51
CA ILE A 142 13.18 10.81 5.91
C ILE A 142 11.93 10.76 5.05
N GLY A 143 12.09 10.68 3.72
CA GLY A 143 10.97 10.52 2.79
C GLY A 143 10.13 9.28 3.12
N THR A 144 10.78 8.16 3.41
CA THR A 144 10.08 6.90 3.70
C THR A 144 9.31 6.96 5.02
N CYS A 145 9.87 7.60 6.06
CA CYS A 145 9.17 7.83 7.31
C CYS A 145 7.95 8.75 7.13
N LEU A 146 8.08 9.83 6.36
CA LEU A 146 6.97 10.73 6.02
C LEU A 146 5.84 9.98 5.30
N PHE A 147 6.21 9.13 4.33
CA PHE A 147 5.25 8.28 3.62
C PHE A 147 4.53 7.32 4.57
N LEU A 148 5.26 6.60 5.43
CA LEU A 148 4.67 5.65 6.38
C LEU A 148 3.66 6.33 7.32
N VAL A 149 4.03 7.49 7.88
CA VAL A 149 3.14 8.28 8.75
C VAL A 149 1.92 8.76 7.97
N GLY A 150 2.14 9.32 6.77
CA GLY A 150 1.06 9.82 5.93
C GLY A 150 0.07 8.75 5.48
N VAL A 151 0.56 7.58 5.06
CA VAL A 151 -0.27 6.41 4.74
C VAL A 151 -1.07 5.97 5.96
N SER A 152 -0.44 5.89 7.15
CA SER A 152 -1.11 5.46 8.38
C SER A 152 -2.24 6.42 8.79
N VAL A 153 -1.97 7.73 8.77
CA VAL A 153 -2.97 8.77 9.08
C VAL A 153 -4.10 8.73 8.04
N SER A 154 -3.77 8.59 6.76
CA SER A 154 -4.76 8.54 5.68
C SER A 154 -5.66 7.32 5.79
N CYS A 155 -5.09 6.14 6.09
CA CYS A 155 -5.84 4.92 6.36
C CYS A 155 -6.80 5.08 7.55
N TYR A 156 -6.37 5.76 8.61
CA TYR A 156 -7.25 6.09 9.73
C TYR A 156 -8.41 7.03 9.33
N LEU A 157 -8.14 8.04 8.50
CA LEU A 157 -9.18 8.94 7.99
C LEU A 157 -10.16 8.20 7.05
N PHE A 158 -9.67 7.33 6.16
CA PHE A 158 -10.52 6.48 5.34
C PHE A 158 -11.38 5.55 6.18
N TYR A 159 -10.82 4.95 7.24
CA TYR A 159 -11.61 4.16 8.18
C TYR A 159 -12.74 5.00 8.82
N ARG A 160 -12.45 6.22 9.27
CA ARG A 160 -13.48 7.14 9.81
C ARG A 160 -14.54 7.54 8.77
N ALA A 161 -14.13 7.74 7.52
CA ALA A 161 -15.05 8.00 6.41
C ALA A 161 -15.98 6.81 6.14
N SER A 162 -15.46 5.59 6.28
CA SER A 162 -16.21 4.35 5.99
C SER A 162 -17.39 4.09 6.93
N ARG A 163 -17.46 4.74 8.10
CA ARG A 163 -18.51 4.49 9.12
C ARG A 163 -19.89 5.08 8.79
N GLY A 164 -20.01 5.89 7.73
CA GLY A 164 -21.28 6.49 7.34
C GLY A 164 -22.26 5.48 6.70
N THR A 165 -23.47 5.42 7.22
CA THR A 165 -24.52 4.48 6.81
C THR A 165 -25.85 5.19 6.52
N SER A 166 -26.73 4.55 5.74
CA SER A 166 -28.08 5.05 5.47
C SER A 166 -29.09 3.93 5.70
N GLU A 167 -30.31 4.26 6.13
CA GLU A 167 -31.39 3.27 6.37
C GLU A 167 -31.65 2.38 5.16
N ARG A 168 -31.52 2.94 3.94
CA ARG A 168 -31.72 2.20 2.68
C ARG A 168 -30.50 1.37 2.28
N HIS A 169 -29.31 1.75 2.75
CA HIS A 169 -28.01 1.17 2.36
C HIS A 169 -27.04 1.15 3.57
N PRO A 170 -27.03 0.09 4.39
CA PRO A 170 -26.27 0.05 5.65
C PRO A 170 -24.75 0.10 5.45
N ASP A 171 -24.22 -0.36 4.31
CA ASP A 171 -22.76 -0.35 4.03
C ASP A 171 -22.33 0.67 2.98
N LEU A 172 -23.13 1.72 2.74
CA LEU A 172 -22.91 2.69 1.65
C LEU A 172 -21.47 3.25 1.63
N MET A 173 -21.03 3.92 2.71
CA MET A 173 -19.70 4.53 2.73
C MET A 173 -18.59 3.50 2.81
N ARG A 174 -18.81 2.33 3.42
CA ARG A 174 -17.79 1.27 3.47
C ARG A 174 -17.43 0.79 2.07
N ARG A 175 -18.45 0.42 1.30
CA ARG A 175 -18.27 -0.05 -0.09
C ARG A 175 -17.70 1.05 -0.96
N PHE A 176 -18.18 2.28 -0.80
CA PHE A 176 -17.69 3.43 -1.56
C PHE A 176 -16.22 3.73 -1.28
N VAL A 177 -15.82 3.81 0.00
CA VAL A 177 -14.44 4.11 0.40
C VAL A 177 -13.49 3.00 -0.05
N LEU A 178 -13.85 1.73 0.12
CA LEU A 178 -13.03 0.60 -0.33
C LEU A 178 -12.90 0.56 -1.86
N GLY A 179 -14.01 0.80 -2.57
CA GLY A 179 -14.02 0.90 -4.03
C GLY A 179 -13.15 2.04 -4.53
N PHE A 180 -13.29 3.23 -3.93
CA PHE A 180 -12.48 4.41 -4.23
C PHE A 180 -10.99 4.16 -3.99
N PHE A 181 -10.64 3.61 -2.82
CA PHE A 181 -9.26 3.33 -2.44
C PHE A 181 -8.56 2.40 -3.45
N THR A 182 -9.28 1.37 -3.92
CA THR A 182 -8.78 0.40 -4.89
C THR A 182 -8.74 0.97 -6.31
N PHE A 183 -9.71 1.80 -6.67
CA PHE A 183 -9.75 2.47 -7.98
C PHE A 183 -8.52 3.36 -8.18
N PHE A 184 -8.18 4.16 -7.16
CA PHE A 184 -6.98 5.02 -7.16
C PHE A 184 -5.66 4.26 -6.88
N GLN A 185 -5.71 2.92 -6.78
CA GLN A 185 -4.55 2.06 -6.58
C GLN A 185 -3.73 2.37 -5.31
N PHE A 186 -4.35 2.99 -4.30
CA PHE A 186 -3.67 3.30 -3.02
C PHE A 186 -3.23 2.04 -2.28
N ASP A 187 -3.82 0.89 -2.59
CA ASP A 187 -3.41 -0.42 -2.10
C ASP A 187 -2.05 -0.89 -2.67
N LYS A 188 -1.67 -0.44 -3.87
CA LYS A 188 -0.48 -0.91 -4.60
C LYS A 188 0.74 0.00 -4.42
N MET A 189 0.53 1.21 -3.93
CA MET A 189 1.60 2.22 -3.79
C MET A 189 2.76 1.77 -2.89
N PRO A 190 2.56 1.09 -1.74
CA PRO A 190 3.68 0.58 -0.94
C PRO A 190 4.63 -0.32 -1.73
N ILE A 191 4.08 -1.18 -2.59
CA ILE A 191 4.83 -2.10 -3.44
C ILE A 191 5.56 -1.32 -4.53
N LEU A 192 4.89 -0.34 -5.15
CA LEU A 192 5.50 0.52 -6.16
C LEU A 192 6.68 1.32 -5.59
N VAL A 193 6.53 1.92 -4.40
CA VAL A 193 7.60 2.67 -3.75
C VAL A 193 8.77 1.74 -3.41
N ALA A 194 8.51 0.56 -2.83
CA ALA A 194 9.55 -0.42 -2.54
C ALA A 194 10.28 -0.84 -3.82
N TYR A 195 9.55 -1.10 -4.92
CA TYR A 195 10.13 -1.39 -6.23
C TYR A 195 11.08 -0.27 -6.70
N LEU A 196 10.64 0.99 -6.64
CA LEU A 196 11.43 2.14 -7.10
C LEU A 196 12.69 2.36 -6.24
N LEU A 197 12.64 2.01 -4.95
CA LEU A 197 13.79 2.10 -4.04
C LEU A 197 14.78 0.94 -4.20
N ILE A 198 14.32 -0.22 -4.69
CA ILE A 198 15.19 -1.36 -4.99
C ILE A 198 15.85 -1.19 -6.38
N TYR A 199 15.08 -0.72 -7.35
CA TYR A 199 15.47 -0.66 -8.75
C TYR A 199 15.71 0.78 -9.22
N SER A 200 17.00 1.16 -9.30
CA SER A 200 17.46 2.37 -9.99
C SER A 200 18.46 1.98 -11.08
N PRO A 201 17.98 1.78 -12.33
CA PRO A 201 18.83 1.28 -13.42
C PRO A 201 19.93 2.27 -13.83
N GLU A 202 19.80 3.55 -13.47
CA GLU A 202 20.71 4.61 -13.88
C GLU A 202 21.87 4.83 -12.89
N THR A 203 21.72 4.40 -11.64
CA THR A 203 22.67 4.76 -10.58
C THR A 203 23.29 3.58 -9.86
N GLU A 204 22.76 2.36 -10.04
CA GLU A 204 23.13 1.14 -9.30
C GLU A 204 23.00 1.25 -7.76
N ILE A 205 22.55 2.39 -7.25
CA ILE A 205 22.31 2.64 -5.82
C ILE A 205 20.95 2.04 -5.47
N SER A 206 20.97 1.02 -4.61
CA SER A 206 19.77 0.36 -4.10
C SER A 206 19.59 0.65 -2.59
N PHE A 207 18.40 1.11 -2.20
CA PHE A 207 18.05 1.37 -0.80
C PHE A 207 17.23 0.23 -0.21
N SER A 208 17.69 -1.01 -0.32
CA SER A 208 16.87 -2.20 -0.05
C SER A 208 16.30 -2.26 1.38
N ASN A 209 17.06 -1.89 2.41
CA ASN A 209 16.53 -1.83 3.79
C ASN A 209 15.41 -0.78 3.93
N ILE A 210 15.55 0.37 3.26
CA ILE A 210 14.53 1.43 3.28
C ILE A 210 13.33 1.00 2.43
N ALA A 211 13.54 0.26 1.34
CA ALA A 211 12.47 -0.31 0.55
C ALA A 211 11.62 -1.32 1.35
N ALA A 212 12.23 -2.13 2.22
CA ALA A 212 11.48 -2.97 3.15
C ALA A 212 10.63 -2.13 4.11
N LEU A 213 11.14 -0.99 4.60
CA LEU A 213 10.38 -0.06 5.43
C LEU A 213 9.22 0.60 4.66
N ALA A 214 9.43 0.98 3.40
CA ALA A 214 8.37 1.47 2.53
C ALA A 214 7.30 0.40 2.31
N LEU A 215 7.70 -0.85 2.08
CA LEU A 215 6.78 -1.98 1.94
C LEU A 215 6.02 -2.27 3.23
N ALA A 216 6.60 -2.00 4.41
CA ALA A 216 5.91 -2.15 5.69
C ALA A 216 4.68 -1.22 5.82
N SER A 217 4.56 -0.17 5.01
CA SER A 217 3.32 0.63 4.90
C SER A 217 2.13 -0.16 4.34
N SER A 218 2.35 -1.35 3.77
CA SER A 218 1.27 -2.32 3.48
C SER A 218 0.56 -2.80 4.75
N ILE A 219 1.19 -2.76 5.92
CA ILE A 219 0.59 -3.18 7.20
C ILE A 219 -0.56 -2.24 7.61
N PRO A 220 -0.37 -0.90 7.74
CA PRO A 220 -1.50 -0.01 8.06
C PRO A 220 -2.59 -0.03 6.99
N VAL A 221 -2.24 -0.17 5.70
CA VAL A 221 -3.22 -0.39 4.62
C VAL A 221 -4.01 -1.67 4.88
N ALA A 222 -3.33 -2.76 5.24
CA ALA A 222 -3.96 -4.03 5.54
C ALA A 222 -4.89 -3.94 6.75
N ILE A 223 -4.49 -3.22 7.81
CA ILE A 223 -5.32 -3.01 9.00
C ILE A 223 -6.60 -2.26 8.60
N PHE A 224 -6.48 -1.21 7.79
CA PHE A 224 -7.64 -0.47 7.29
C PHE A 224 -8.58 -1.36 6.48
N LEU A 225 -8.07 -2.07 5.47
CA LEU A 225 -8.88 -2.94 4.62
C LEU A 225 -9.57 -4.05 5.43
N LEU A 226 -8.81 -4.70 6.32
CA LEU A 226 -9.33 -5.75 7.20
C LEU A 226 -10.46 -5.21 8.07
N LYS A 227 -10.21 -4.10 8.77
CA LYS A 227 -11.17 -3.54 9.72
C LYS A 227 -12.45 -3.07 9.03
N THR A 228 -12.33 -2.32 7.94
CA THR A 228 -13.52 -1.85 7.20
C THR A 228 -14.31 -3.00 6.61
N THR A 229 -13.65 -4.09 6.18
CA THR A 229 -14.32 -5.27 5.62
C THR A 229 -14.97 -6.15 6.68
N LEU A 230 -14.32 -6.35 7.82
CA LEU A 230 -14.86 -7.09 8.96
C LEU A 230 -16.03 -6.36 9.64
N ASP A 231 -16.09 -5.04 9.51
CA ASP A 231 -17.20 -4.26 10.06
C ASP A 231 -18.48 -4.35 9.21
N THR A 232 -18.36 -4.75 7.93
CA THR A 232 -19.49 -4.92 6.99
C THR A 232 -20.51 -5.91 7.56
N LYS A 233 -21.82 -5.58 7.48
CA LYS A 233 -22.85 -6.56 7.82
C LYS A 233 -22.84 -7.63 6.71
N GLU A 234 -22.47 -8.87 7.04
CA GLU A 234 -22.67 -10.00 6.13
C GLU A 234 -24.17 -10.04 5.79
N SER A 235 -24.51 -9.76 4.53
CA SER A 235 -25.87 -9.88 3.99
C SER A 235 -26.15 -11.31 3.57
#